data_AF-A0A6G5AJK3-F1
#
_entry.id   AF-A0A6G5AJK3-F1
#
_cell.length_a   1.000
_cell.length_b   1.000
_cell.length_c   1.000
_cell.angle_alpha   90.00
_cell.angle_beta   90.00
_cell.angle_gamma   90.00
#
_symmetry.space_group_name_H-M   'P 1'
#
loop_
_entity.id
_entity.type
_entity.pdbx_description
1 polymer ?
#
loop_
_entity_poly.entity_id
_entity_poly.type
_entity_poly.pdbx_seq_one_letter_code
_entity_poly.pdbx_strand_id
1 'polypeptide(L)'
;MFKQEISKESIYDNTRGSSLLFEARTGVLRTKTYRAKYEGVDTVCSACGEEEKTAEHLIMFCKGVYPIGQEDGIEFSKALGFMDREGKIHFKRLELPRRRLFNWWLKSRQEGNKLFTAKYESSTSLLKEEK
;
A
#
# COMPACT_ATOMS: atom_id res chain seq x y z
N MET A 1 -9.57 -17.65 26.92
CA MET A 1 -10.19 -17.82 25.59
C MET A 1 -9.19 -18.59 24.72
N PHE A 2 -9.52 -19.81 24.30
CA PHE A 2 -8.63 -20.64 23.48
C PHE A 2 -9.02 -20.56 22.01
N LYS A 3 -8.04 -20.69 21.11
CA LYS A 3 -8.28 -20.73 19.67
C LYS A 3 -9.15 -21.94 19.34
N GLN A 4 -10.33 -21.72 18.75
CA GLN A 4 -11.29 -22.79 18.47
C GLN A 4 -11.05 -23.47 17.12
N GLU A 5 -10.61 -22.72 16.11
CA GLU A 5 -10.42 -23.25 14.75
C GLU A 5 -9.24 -22.55 14.05
N ILE A 6 -8.60 -23.25 13.12
CA ILE A 6 -7.65 -22.70 12.16
C ILE A 6 -8.19 -22.99 10.76
N SER A 7 -8.68 -21.96 10.08
CA SER A 7 -9.19 -22.07 8.71
C SER A 7 -8.65 -20.94 7.83
N LYS A 8 -8.65 -21.18 6.52
CA LYS A 8 -8.27 -20.17 5.53
C LYS A 8 -9.35 -19.11 5.46
N GLU A 9 -8.98 -17.84 5.57
CA GLU A 9 -9.90 -16.75 5.29
C GLU A 9 -10.22 -16.66 3.79
N SER A 10 -11.50 -16.54 3.47
CA SER A 10 -12.01 -16.50 2.10
C SER A 10 -11.82 -15.15 1.39
N ILE A 11 -11.37 -14.11 2.12
CA ILE A 11 -11.21 -12.76 1.57
C ILE A 11 -9.95 -12.57 0.73
N TYR A 12 -9.09 -13.59 0.63
CA TYR A 12 -7.80 -13.50 -0.06
C TYR A 12 -7.75 -14.43 -1.28
N ASP A 13 -7.43 -13.87 -2.44
CA ASP A 13 -7.44 -14.53 -3.76
C ASP A 13 -6.03 -14.77 -4.36
N ASN A 14 -4.97 -14.74 -3.53
CA ASN A 14 -3.56 -14.86 -3.94
C ASN A 14 -3.06 -13.80 -4.95
N THR A 15 -3.85 -12.77 -5.27
CA THR A 15 -3.36 -11.64 -6.06
C THR A 15 -2.41 -10.77 -5.25
N ARG A 16 -1.58 -9.98 -5.95
CA ARG A 16 -0.69 -9.02 -5.27
C ARG A 16 -1.46 -7.99 -4.43
N GLY A 17 -2.61 -7.53 -4.92
CA GLY A 17 -3.49 -6.62 -4.17
C GLY A 17 -4.02 -7.25 -2.88
N SER A 18 -4.36 -8.54 -2.93
CA SER A 18 -4.79 -9.32 -1.77
C SER A 18 -3.66 -9.55 -0.75
N SER A 19 -2.44 -9.84 -1.19
CA SER A 19 -1.27 -9.91 -0.29
C SER A 19 -1.01 -8.58 0.41
N LEU A 20 -1.12 -7.46 -0.32
CA LEU A 20 -0.93 -6.12 0.26
C LEU A 20 -2.07 -5.75 1.23
N LEU A 21 -3.30 -6.18 0.94
CA LEU A 21 -4.43 -6.01 1.86
C LEU A 21 -4.21 -6.78 3.16
N PHE A 22 -3.66 -8.00 3.08
CA PHE A 22 -3.25 -8.75 4.27
C PHE A 22 -2.21 -7.99 5.10
N GLU A 23 -1.16 -7.45 4.46
CA GLU A 23 -0.16 -6.63 5.14
C GLU A 23 -0.79 -5.38 5.80
N ALA A 24 -1.72 -4.71 5.11
CA ALA A 24 -2.43 -3.55 5.65
C ALA A 24 -3.28 -3.91 6.87
N ARG A 25 -4.04 -5.01 6.79
CA ARG A 25 -4.91 -5.47 7.88
C ARG A 25 -4.13 -5.92 9.12
N THR A 26 -2.92 -6.45 8.93
CA THR A 26 -2.02 -6.86 10.02
C THR A 26 -1.10 -5.75 10.50
N GLY A 27 -1.16 -4.56 9.91
CA GLY A 27 -0.36 -3.39 10.33
C GLY A 27 1.12 -3.44 9.92
N VAL A 28 1.48 -4.31 8.97
CA VAL A 28 2.86 -4.51 8.50
C VAL A 28 3.10 -4.05 7.07
N LEU A 29 2.12 -3.38 6.46
CA LEU A 29 2.28 -2.76 5.14
C LEU A 29 3.47 -1.81 5.17
N ARG A 30 4.44 -2.04 4.28
CA ARG A 30 5.74 -1.33 4.24
C ARG A 30 5.61 0.07 3.63
N THR A 31 4.77 0.90 4.22
CA THR A 31 4.64 2.31 3.89
C THR A 31 5.87 3.11 4.32
N LYS A 32 5.96 4.39 3.94
CA LYS A 32 7.04 5.26 4.43
C LYS A 32 6.91 5.50 5.94
N THR A 33 5.70 5.70 6.46
CA THR A 33 5.45 5.80 7.90
C THR A 33 5.90 4.54 8.67
N TYR A 34 5.72 3.35 8.09
CA TYR A 34 6.25 2.12 8.69
C TYR A 34 7.79 2.12 8.72
N ARG A 35 8.44 2.52 7.63
CA ARG A 35 9.92 2.57 7.53
C ARG A 35 10.55 3.67 8.38
N ALA A 36 9.88 4.81 8.52
CA ALA A 36 10.35 5.95 9.32
C ALA A 36 10.63 5.57 10.78
N LYS A 37 9.93 4.55 11.31
CA LYS A 37 10.18 3.98 12.65
C LYS A 37 11.60 3.42 12.82
N TYR A 38 12.28 3.06 11.73
CA TYR A 38 13.56 2.35 11.77
C TYR A 38 14.66 3.00 10.90
N GLU A 39 14.30 3.75 9.87
CA GLU A 39 15.24 4.20 8.83
C GLU A 39 15.41 5.73 8.74
N GLY A 40 14.81 6.52 9.64
CA GLY A 40 14.97 8.00 9.65
C GLY A 40 14.52 8.69 8.35
N VAL A 41 13.65 8.04 7.58
CA VAL A 41 13.12 8.53 6.30
C VAL A 41 11.91 9.44 6.50
N ASP A 42 11.64 10.32 5.53
CA ASP A 42 10.44 11.13 5.51
C ASP A 42 9.16 10.27 5.46
N THR A 43 8.05 10.81 5.98
CA THR A 43 6.75 10.13 5.99
C THR A 43 5.87 10.49 4.79
N VAL A 44 6.28 11.43 3.93
CA VAL A 44 5.44 12.02 2.88
C VAL A 44 5.14 11.01 1.77
N CYS A 45 3.87 10.91 1.40
CA CYS A 45 3.38 10.01 0.37
C CYS A 45 4.03 10.29 -0.99
N SER A 46 4.88 9.38 -1.46
CA SER A 46 5.48 9.50 -2.80
C SER A 46 4.45 9.49 -3.93
N ALA A 47 3.22 9.01 -3.69
CA ALA A 47 2.20 8.93 -4.71
C ALA A 47 1.52 10.28 -4.96
N CYS A 48 1.18 11.05 -3.91
CA CYS A 48 0.51 12.36 -4.04
C CYS A 48 1.39 13.57 -3.65
N GLY A 49 2.43 13.37 -2.83
CA GLY A 49 3.33 14.42 -2.37
C GLY A 49 2.80 15.31 -1.22
N GLU A 50 1.59 15.07 -0.74
CA GLU A 50 0.90 15.98 0.20
C GLU A 50 0.89 15.45 1.64
N GLU A 51 0.35 14.24 1.84
CA GLU A 51 0.03 13.69 3.16
C GLU A 51 1.02 12.61 3.60
N GLU A 52 0.99 12.24 4.88
CA GLU A 52 1.71 11.09 5.37
C GLU A 52 1.26 9.80 4.66
N LYS A 53 2.24 8.99 4.26
CA LYS A 53 2.02 7.70 3.59
C LYS A 53 1.60 6.65 4.62
N THR A 54 0.36 6.69 5.10
CA THR A 54 -0.22 5.63 5.93
C THR A 54 -0.98 4.61 5.08
N ALA A 55 -1.31 3.45 5.64
CA ALA A 55 -2.15 2.47 4.95
C ALA A 55 -3.55 3.04 4.68
N GLU A 56 -4.11 3.76 5.66
CA GLU A 56 -5.38 4.46 5.55
C GLU A 56 -5.36 5.52 4.44
N HIS A 57 -4.32 6.36 4.38
CA HIS A 57 -4.15 7.31 3.30
C HIS A 57 -4.14 6.61 1.93
N LEU A 58 -3.34 5.55 1.76
CA LEU A 58 -3.27 4.83 0.49
C LEU A 58 -4.60 4.19 0.09
N ILE A 59 -5.31 3.59 1.04
CA ILE A 59 -6.54 2.85 0.78
C ILE A 59 -7.73 3.80 0.58
N MET A 60 -7.84 4.86 1.37
CA MET A 60 -9.04 5.69 1.45
C MET A 60 -8.92 7.01 0.68
N PHE A 61 -7.79 7.72 0.79
CA PHE A 61 -7.75 9.17 0.51
C PHE A 61 -6.75 9.60 -0.57
N CYS A 62 -5.75 8.77 -0.87
CA CYS A 62 -4.66 9.16 -1.75
C CYS A 62 -5.15 9.46 -3.18
N LYS A 63 -5.08 10.74 -3.57
CA LYS A 63 -5.40 11.20 -4.93
C LYS A 63 -4.36 10.74 -5.97
N GLY A 64 -3.15 10.44 -5.52
CA GLY A 64 -2.04 9.98 -6.36
C GLY A 64 -2.06 8.48 -6.70
N VAL A 65 -3.08 7.75 -6.24
CA VAL A 65 -3.30 6.32 -6.48
C VAL A 65 -4.65 6.13 -7.16
N TYR A 66 -4.66 5.49 -8.32
CA TYR A 66 -5.87 5.11 -9.05
C TYR A 66 -6.38 3.72 -8.59
N PRO A 67 -7.69 3.40 -8.67
CA PRO A 67 -8.80 4.33 -8.84
C PRO A 67 -8.85 5.33 -7.70
N ILE A 68 -9.25 6.57 -7.97
CA ILE A 68 -9.41 7.60 -6.93
C ILE A 68 -10.39 7.05 -5.89
N GLY A 69 -10.03 7.14 -4.61
CA GLY A 69 -10.82 6.58 -3.53
C GLY A 69 -12.16 7.29 -3.47
N GLN A 70 -13.25 6.53 -3.36
CA GLN A 70 -14.60 7.07 -3.17
C GLN A 70 -15.46 6.09 -2.38
N GLU A 71 -16.02 6.60 -1.28
CA GLU A 71 -17.44 6.79 -0.97
C GLU A 71 -17.47 7.38 0.44
N ASP A 72 -18.05 8.57 0.61
CA ASP A 72 -18.21 9.17 1.93
C ASP A 72 -18.91 8.17 2.87
N GLY A 73 -18.28 7.87 4.01
CA GLY A 73 -18.86 7.01 5.05
C GLY A 73 -18.38 5.55 5.09
N ILE A 74 -17.45 5.10 4.23
CA ILE A 74 -16.79 3.80 4.43
C ILE A 74 -15.73 3.93 5.53
N GLU A 75 -15.91 3.22 6.65
CA GLU A 75 -14.90 3.14 7.70
C GLU A 75 -13.67 2.34 7.23
N PHE A 76 -12.48 2.78 7.64
CA PHE A 76 -11.22 2.12 7.30
C PHE A 76 -11.20 0.63 7.70
N SER A 77 -11.80 0.26 8.83
CA SER A 77 -11.93 -1.14 9.27
C SER A 77 -12.69 -2.00 8.26
N LYS A 78 -13.77 -1.47 7.66
CA LYS A 78 -14.54 -2.16 6.63
C LYS A 78 -13.76 -2.30 5.33
N ALA A 79 -12.96 -1.29 4.97
CA ALA A 79 -12.05 -1.33 3.83
C ALA A 79 -10.94 -2.39 4.00
N LEU A 80 -10.51 -2.65 5.24
CA LEU A 80 -9.57 -3.73 5.55
C LEU A 80 -10.21 -5.13 5.60
N GLY A 81 -11.54 -5.22 5.57
CA GLY A 81 -12.27 -6.48 5.63
C GLY A 81 -12.49 -7.02 7.05
N PHE A 82 -12.50 -6.15 8.06
CA PHE A 82 -13.03 -6.52 9.36
C PHE A 82 -14.55 -6.72 9.30
N MET A 83 -15.04 -7.62 10.14
CA MET A 83 -16.47 -7.91 10.27
C MET A 83 -17.24 -6.68 10.76
N ASP A 84 -18.48 -6.53 10.28
CA ASP A 84 -19.43 -5.56 10.84
C ASP A 84 -20.01 -6.04 12.19
N ARG A 85 -20.99 -5.30 12.72
CA ARG A 85 -21.64 -5.62 14.00
C ARG A 85 -22.42 -6.92 13.93
N GLU A 86 -22.81 -7.34 12.74
CA GLU A 86 -23.53 -8.57 12.44
C GLU A 86 -22.58 -9.75 12.16
N GLY A 87 -21.27 -9.56 12.29
CA GLY A 87 -20.27 -10.61 12.04
C GLY A 87 -20.04 -10.91 10.55
N LYS A 88 -20.46 -10.03 9.64
CA LYS A 88 -20.36 -10.24 8.18
C LYS A 88 -19.22 -9.43 7.57
N ILE A 89 -18.56 -10.05 6.59
CA ILE A 89 -17.59 -9.38 5.71
C ILE A 89 -18.25 -9.08 4.38
N HIS A 90 -18.20 -7.81 3.96
CA HIS A 90 -18.75 -7.37 2.69
C HIS A 90 -17.68 -7.41 1.60
N PHE A 91 -17.52 -8.55 0.92
CA PHE A 91 -16.47 -8.78 -0.07
C PHE A 91 -16.35 -7.69 -1.15
N LYS A 92 -17.48 -7.12 -1.60
CA LYS A 92 -17.49 -6.01 -2.58
C LYS A 92 -16.68 -4.79 -2.12
N ARG A 93 -16.62 -4.53 -0.81
CA ARG A 93 -15.87 -3.40 -0.23
C ARG A 93 -14.35 -3.60 -0.31
N LEU A 94 -13.88 -4.81 -0.60
CA LEU A 94 -12.44 -5.13 -0.65
C LEU A 94 -11.83 -4.89 -2.03
N GLU A 95 -12.65 -4.80 -3.08
CA GLU A 95 -12.17 -4.63 -4.45
C GLU A 95 -11.41 -3.32 -4.64
N LEU A 96 -11.93 -2.23 -4.09
CA LEU A 96 -11.31 -0.90 -4.18
C LEU A 96 -9.95 -0.85 -3.42
N PRO A 97 -9.86 -1.26 -2.13
CA PRO A 97 -8.60 -1.38 -1.40
C PRO A 97 -7.56 -2.25 -2.12
N ARG A 98 -7.93 -3.43 -2.61
CA ARG A 98 -7.00 -4.33 -3.33
C ARG A 98 -6.43 -3.65 -4.57
N ARG A 99 -7.28 -3.01 -5.38
CA ARG A 99 -6.86 -2.30 -6.61
C ARG A 99 -5.95 -1.12 -6.31
N ARG A 100 -6.30 -0.31 -5.32
CA ARG A 100 -5.49 0.85 -4.91
C ARG A 100 -4.12 0.43 -4.39
N LEU A 101 -4.06 -0.58 -3.52
CA LEU A 101 -2.78 -1.11 -3.03
C LEU A 101 -1.93 -1.71 -4.15
N PHE A 102 -2.54 -2.44 -5.08
CA PHE A 102 -1.83 -2.98 -6.24
C PHE A 102 -1.24 -1.88 -7.13
N ASN A 103 -2.02 -0.86 -7.46
CA ASN A 103 -1.57 0.26 -8.30
C ASN A 103 -0.51 1.11 -7.60
N TRP A 104 -0.67 1.34 -6.29
CA TRP A 104 0.35 1.96 -5.47
C TRP A 104 1.69 1.20 -5.52
N TRP A 105 1.63 -0.12 -5.41
CA TRP A 105 2.81 -0.97 -5.47
C TRP A 105 3.50 -0.92 -6.84
N LEU A 106 2.72 -0.96 -7.94
CA LEU A 106 3.25 -0.79 -9.29
C LEU A 106 3.96 0.55 -9.46
N LYS A 107 3.33 1.64 -9.04
CA LYS A 107 3.90 3.00 -9.10
C LYS A 107 5.21 3.09 -8.32
N SER A 108 5.23 2.56 -7.10
CA SER A 108 6.42 2.56 -6.24
C SER A 108 7.60 1.78 -6.85
N ARG A 109 7.33 0.71 -7.61
CA ARG A 109 8.36 -0.07 -8.32
C ARG A 109 8.88 0.65 -9.57
N GLN A 110 8.00 1.31 -10.32
CA GLN A 110 8.41 2.12 -11.47
C GLN A 110 9.29 3.30 -11.06
N GLU A 111 8.95 3.97 -9.96
CA GLU A 111 9.77 5.04 -9.37
C GLU A 111 11.15 4.51 -8.93
N GLY A 112 11.19 3.36 -8.26
CA GLY A 112 12.45 2.70 -7.88
C GLY A 112 13.33 2.34 -9.08
N ASN A 113 12.73 1.86 -10.16
CA ASN A 113 13.46 1.54 -11.38
C ASN A 113 14.03 2.80 -12.08
N LYS A 114 13.25 3.89 -12.14
CA LYS A 114 13.73 5.17 -12.71
C LYS A 114 14.88 5.77 -11.91
N LEU A 115 14.82 5.68 -10.57
CA LEU A 115 15.91 6.11 -9.69
C LEU A 115 17.18 5.27 -9.87
N PHE A 116 17.02 3.97 -10.12
CA PHE A 116 18.15 3.08 -10.40
C PHE A 116 18.83 3.40 -11.74
N THR A 117 18.05 3.60 -12.81
CA THR A 117 18.59 3.94 -14.13
C THR A 117 19.28 5.31 -14.13
N ALA A 118 18.68 6.32 -13.49
CA ALA A 118 19.27 7.66 -13.40
C ALA A 118 20.60 7.67 -12.63
N LYS A 119 20.72 6.86 -11.57
CA LYS A 119 21.98 6.69 -10.84
C LYS A 119 23.05 6.02 -11.69
N TYR A 120 22.68 4.97 -12.44
CA TYR A 120 23.61 4.27 -13.31
C TYR A 120 24.14 5.19 -14.43
N GLU A 121 23.25 5.95 -15.07
CA GLU A 121 23.60 6.93 -16.11
C GLU A 121 24.54 8.02 -15.57
N SER A 122 24.24 8.57 -14.39
CA SER A 122 25.07 9.59 -13.72
C SER A 122 26.46 9.05 -13.32
N SER A 123 26.55 7.78 -12.90
CA SER A 123 27.85 7.14 -12.62
C SER A 123 28.66 6.88 -13.88
N THR A 124 28.02 6.55 -15.01
CA THR A 124 28.72 6.36 -16.29
C THR A 124 29.17 7.65 -16.96
N SER A 125 28.52 8.78 -16.72
CA SER A 125 28.98 10.10 -17.21
C SER A 125 30.21 10.59 -16.45
N LEU A 126 30.26 10.40 -15.12
CA LEU A 126 31.44 10.77 -14.31
C LEU A 126 32.70 9.98 -14.72
N LEU A 127 32.57 8.71 -15.09
CA LEU A 127 33.69 7.90 -15.59
C LEU A 127 34.17 8.28 -17.01
N LYS A 128 33.40 9.08 -17.75
CA LYS A 128 33.76 9.56 -19.10
C LYS A 128 34.43 10.93 -19.08
N GLU A 129 34.27 11.70 -18.01
CA GLU A 129 34.90 13.02 -17.84
C GLU A 129 36.30 12.96 -17.23
N GLU A 130 36.75 11.78 -16.78
CA GLU A 130 38.10 11.52 -16.24
C GLU A 130 39.10 10.96 -17.28
N LYS A 131 38.83 11.13 -18.59
CA LYS A 131 39.75 10.76 -19.69
C LYS A 131 39.97 11.92 -20.65
#